data_AF-A0A2V6XA92-F1
#
_entry.id   AF-A0A2V6XA92-F1
#
_cell.length_a   1.000
_cell.length_b   1.000
_cell.length_c   1.000
_cell.angle_alpha   90.00
_cell.angle_beta   90.00
_cell.angle_gamma   90.00
#
_symmetry.space_group_name_H-M   'P 1'
#
loop_
_entity.id
_entity.type
_entity.pdbx_description
1 polymer ?
#
loop_
_entity_poly.entity_id
_entity_poly.type
_entity_poly.pdbx_seq_one_letter_code
_entity_poly.pdbx_strand_id
1 'polypeptide(L)'
;MSRRASLAVLLLGVLLTLPSIAHACPTDPVWIPGLYDDNDWDDVILFITGAVGAVDARVDDPIGPVVVCLGVIRPHRPQVPSARPRESLSARAPPQLFS
;
A
#
# COMPACT_ATOMS: atom_id res chain seq x y z
N MET A 1 -36.03 -3.03 -1.23
CA MET A 1 -35.14 -2.26 -2.14
C MET A 1 -34.29 -3.24 -2.92
N SER A 2 -34.04 -3.01 -4.21
CA SER A 2 -33.09 -3.84 -4.96
C SER A 2 -31.70 -3.73 -4.34
N ARG A 3 -30.91 -4.82 -4.31
CA ARG A 3 -29.57 -4.81 -3.69
C ARG A 3 -28.69 -3.65 -4.20
N ARG A 4 -28.85 -3.30 -5.49
CA ARG A 4 -28.17 -2.17 -6.14
C ARG A 4 -28.58 -0.81 -5.54
N ALA A 5 -29.88 -0.60 -5.30
CA ALA A 5 -30.37 0.64 -4.70
C ALA A 5 -29.86 0.81 -3.26
N SER A 6 -29.82 -0.27 -2.47
CA SER A 6 -29.25 -0.23 -1.12
C SER A 6 -27.75 0.11 -1.12
N LEU A 7 -26.99 -0.47 -2.06
CA LEU A 7 -25.56 -0.19 -2.22
C LEU A 7 -25.31 1.26 -2.66
N ALA A 8 -26.14 1.79 -3.57
CA ALA A 8 -26.05 3.18 -4.01
C ALA A 8 -26.34 4.16 -2.87
N VAL A 9 -27.36 3.90 -2.05
CA VAL A 9 -27.68 4.73 -0.87
C VAL A 9 -26.54 4.67 0.15
N LEU A 10 -25.97 3.49 0.40
CA LEU A 10 -24.83 3.34 1.30
C LEU A 10 -23.62 4.14 0.80
N LEU A 11 -23.25 3.99 -0.47
CA LEU A 11 -22.12 4.71 -1.06
C LEU A 11 -22.32 6.22 -1.01
N LEU A 12 -23.52 6.70 -1.36
CA LEU A 12 -23.85 8.12 -1.30
C LEU A 12 -23.74 8.64 0.15
N GLY A 13 -24.27 7.87 1.12
CA GLY A 13 -24.13 8.18 2.54
C GLY A 13 -22.66 8.32 2.94
N VAL A 14 -21.83 7.32 2.61
CA VAL A 14 -20.38 7.34 2.89
C VAL A 14 -19.71 8.56 2.26
N LEU A 15 -19.94 8.81 0.97
CA LEU A 15 -19.34 9.96 0.26
C LEU A 15 -19.69 11.31 0.90
N LEU A 16 -20.92 11.46 1.41
CA LEU A 16 -21.38 12.69 2.03
C LEU A 16 -20.92 12.85 3.48
N THR A 17 -20.78 11.76 4.24
CA THR A 17 -20.42 11.81 5.67
C THR A 17 -18.93 11.66 5.94
N LEU A 18 -18.18 11.01 5.05
CA LEU A 18 -16.75 10.74 5.28
C LEU A 18 -15.92 12.02 5.47
N PRO A 19 -16.12 13.12 4.72
CA PRO A 19 -15.36 14.35 4.94
C PRO A 19 -15.63 15.00 6.31
N SER A 20 -16.90 15.06 6.74
CA SER A 20 -17.24 15.65 8.04
C SER A 20 -16.72 14.82 9.21
N ILE A 21 -16.73 13.49 9.09
CA ILE A 21 -16.09 12.58 10.05
C ILE A 21 -14.58 12.79 10.09
N ALA A 22 -13.94 12.92 8.92
CA ALA A 22 -12.50 13.18 8.83
C ALA A 22 -12.12 14.52 9.50
N HIS A 23 -12.92 15.57 9.30
CA HIS A 23 -12.71 16.87 9.95
C HIS A 23 -13.06 16.90 11.44
N ALA A 24 -13.85 15.94 11.93
CA ALA A 24 -14.14 15.79 13.36
C ALA A 24 -13.01 15.06 14.11
N CYS A 25 -12.09 14.41 13.40
CA CYS A 25 -10.85 13.90 13.97
C CYS A 25 -9.99 15.11 14.37
N PRO A 26 -9.36 15.11 15.57
CA PRO A 26 -8.39 16.15 15.90
C PRO A 26 -7.36 16.23 14.78
N THR A 27 -6.97 17.45 14.42
CA THR A 27 -5.91 17.69 13.44
C THR A 27 -4.72 16.82 13.82
N ASP A 28 -4.23 16.01 12.88
CA ASP A 28 -3.03 15.19 13.09
C ASP A 28 -1.93 16.06 13.72
N PRO A 29 -1.11 15.49 14.62
CA PRO A 29 -0.01 16.21 15.24
C PRO A 29 0.83 16.94 14.18
N VAL A 30 1.34 18.12 14.54
CA VAL A 30 2.28 18.89 13.71
C VAL A 30 3.40 17.95 13.26
N TRP A 31 3.76 18.05 11.98
CA TRP A 31 4.76 17.23 11.27
C TRP A 31 5.83 16.63 12.19
N ILE A 32 5.88 15.31 12.24
CA ILE A 32 6.83 14.53 13.04
C ILE A 32 8.00 14.10 12.14
N PRO A 33 9.25 14.54 12.43
CA PRO A 33 10.42 14.09 11.67
C PRO A 33 10.58 12.57 11.73
N GLY A 34 10.99 11.95 10.63
CA GLY A 34 11.13 10.49 10.50
C GLY A 34 9.84 9.73 10.19
N LEU A 35 8.66 10.37 10.28
CA LEU A 35 7.37 9.72 10.04
C LEU A 35 6.68 10.19 8.75
N TYR A 36 6.89 11.44 8.34
CA TYR A 36 6.24 12.04 7.16
C TYR A 36 7.23 12.49 6.07
N ASP A 37 8.52 12.21 6.23
CA ASP A 37 9.62 12.69 5.39
C ASP A 37 10.31 11.58 4.59
N ASP A 38 9.59 10.49 4.34
CA ASP A 38 10.08 9.27 3.66
C ASP A 38 11.37 8.70 4.30
N ASN A 39 11.55 8.93 5.62
CA ASN A 39 12.70 8.46 6.40
C ASN A 39 12.29 7.41 7.45
N ASP A 40 11.26 6.61 7.14
CA ASP A 40 10.78 5.50 7.97
C ASP A 40 11.37 4.13 7.55
N TRP A 41 12.34 4.14 6.63
CA TRP A 41 13.12 2.98 6.16
C TRP A 41 12.33 1.98 5.31
N ASP A 42 11.16 2.36 4.78
CA ASP A 42 10.40 1.54 3.86
C ASP A 42 11.19 1.23 2.57
N ASP A 43 12.03 2.15 2.11
CA ASP A 43 12.97 2.03 1.00
C ASP A 43 14.02 0.93 1.22
N VAL A 44 14.56 0.80 2.44
CA VAL A 44 15.50 -0.25 2.82
C VAL A 44 14.81 -1.60 2.89
N ILE A 45 13.60 -1.67 3.44
CA ILE A 45 12.81 -2.91 3.46
C ILE A 45 12.44 -3.34 2.03
N LEU A 46 12.05 -2.39 1.18
CA LEU A 46 11.79 -2.63 -0.24
C LEU A 46 13.04 -3.13 -0.97
N PHE A 47 14.21 -2.56 -0.66
CA PHE A 47 15.49 -3.01 -1.21
C PHE A 47 15.81 -4.45 -0.80
N ILE A 48 15.70 -4.79 0.49
CA ILE A 48 16.00 -6.13 1.00
C ILE A 48 15.06 -7.16 0.38
N THR A 49 13.75 -6.89 0.41
CA THR A 49 12.75 -7.83 -0.12
C THR A 49 12.83 -7.97 -1.64
N GLY A 50 13.12 -6.88 -2.36
CA GLY A 50 13.39 -6.89 -3.79
C GLY A 50 14.65 -7.67 -4.16
N ALA A 51 15.73 -7.52 -3.39
CA ALA A 51 16.96 -8.27 -3.57
C ALA A 51 16.77 -9.77 -3.32
N VAL A 52 16.09 -10.15 -2.22
CA VAL A 52 15.77 -11.56 -1.93
C VAL A 52 14.89 -12.18 -3.01
N GLY A 53 13.93 -11.43 -3.56
CA GLY A 53 13.10 -11.89 -4.68
C GLY A 53 13.83 -11.97 -6.03
N ALA A 54 14.90 -11.19 -6.21
CA ALA A 54 15.70 -11.14 -7.43
C ALA A 54 16.86 -12.16 -7.45
N VAL A 55 17.28 -12.65 -6.28
CA VAL A 55 18.19 -13.80 -6.21
C VAL A 55 17.39 -15.03 -6.63
N ASP A 56 17.71 -15.55 -7.82
CA ASP A 56 17.19 -16.81 -8.34
C ASP A 56 17.33 -17.86 -7.23
N ALA A 57 16.20 -18.35 -6.71
CA ALA A 57 16.15 -19.28 -5.59
C ALA A 57 16.69 -20.63 -6.08
N ARG A 58 18.02 -20.76 -6.17
CA ARG A 58 18.69 -22.03 -6.36
C ARG A 58 18.63 -22.76 -5.03
N VAL A 59 17.49 -23.40 -4.79
CA VAL A 59 17.24 -24.25 -3.63
C VAL A 59 18.09 -25.51 -3.78
N ASP A 60 19.27 -25.52 -3.16
CA ASP A 60 20.05 -26.73 -2.93
C ASP A 60 19.89 -27.14 -1.44
N ASP A 61 18.69 -27.58 -1.03
CA ASP A 61 18.48 -28.28 0.25
C ASP A 61 17.22 -29.19 0.16
N PRO A 62 17.24 -30.46 0.64
CA PRO A 62 16.19 -31.43 0.38
C PRO A 62 15.00 -31.39 1.36
N ILE A 63 14.91 -30.38 2.24
CA ILE A 63 13.73 -30.19 3.11
C ILE A 63 12.67 -29.45 2.30
N GLY A 64 11.95 -30.24 1.49
CA GLY A 64 10.97 -29.72 0.53
C GLY A 64 9.78 -29.04 1.21
N PRO A 65 9.28 -27.90 0.69
CA PRO A 65 8.07 -27.28 1.18
C PRO A 65 6.86 -28.20 0.95
N VAL A 66 6.02 -28.37 1.97
CA VAL A 66 4.69 -28.97 1.79
C VAL A 66 3.83 -27.98 1.00
N VAL A 67 3.67 -28.25 -0.29
CA VAL A 67 2.81 -27.42 -1.17
C VAL A 67 1.36 -27.82 -0.95
N VAL A 68 0.61 -26.98 -0.25
CA VAL A 68 -0.85 -27.08 -0.19
C VAL A 68 -1.41 -26.33 -1.39
N CYS A 69 -1.96 -27.05 -2.37
CA CYS A 69 -2.67 -26.43 -3.49
C CYS A 69 -4.01 -25.85 -3.02
N LEU A 70 -4.05 -24.54 -2.73
CA LEU A 70 -5.28 -23.83 -2.36
C LEU A 70 -6.18 -23.51 -3.59
N GLY A 71 -5.70 -23.75 -4.81
CA GLY A 71 -6.44 -23.56 -6.05
C GLY A 71 -5.51 -23.33 -7.26
N VAL A 72 -6.03 -23.53 -8.47
CA VAL A 72 -5.27 -23.31 -9.71
C VAL A 72 -5.38 -21.84 -10.11
N ILE A 73 -4.31 -21.08 -9.91
CA ILE A 73 -4.20 -19.73 -10.46
C ILE A 73 -3.78 -19.89 -11.93
N ARG A 74 -4.64 -19.47 -12.87
CA ARG A 74 -4.23 -19.42 -14.28
C ARG A 74 -3.21 -18.28 -14.44
N PRO A 75 -1.96 -18.55 -14.84
CA PRO A 75 -0.99 -17.48 -15.03
C PRO A 75 -1.46 -16.59 -16.17
N HIS A 76 -1.77 -15.34 -15.85
CA HIS A 76 -1.84 -14.29 -16.86
C HIS A 76 -0.41 -14.07 -17.38
N ARG A 77 -0.25 -13.87 -18.70
CA ARG A 77 1.06 -13.58 -19.33
C ARG A 77 1.84 -12.59 -18.44
N PRO A 78 3.11 -12.86 -18.09
CA PRO A 78 3.89 -11.91 -17.30
C PRO A 78 3.99 -10.61 -18.09
N GLN A 79 3.19 -9.63 -17.71
CA GLN A 79 3.43 -8.26 -18.08
C GLN A 79 4.57 -7.83 -17.18
N VAL A 80 5.71 -7.47 -17.77
CA VAL A 80 6.77 -6.78 -17.01
C VAL A 80 6.08 -5.54 -16.44
N PRO A 81 5.88 -5.45 -15.11
CA PRO A 81 5.29 -4.26 -14.54
C PRO A 81 6.27 -3.14 -14.86
N SER A 82 5.78 -2.06 -15.46
CA SER A 82 6.58 -0.85 -15.56
C SER A 82 6.96 -0.48 -14.13
N ALA A 83 8.25 -0.55 -13.79
CA ALA A 83 8.81 -0.03 -12.54
C ALA A 83 8.82 1.51 -12.56
N ARG A 84 7.72 2.11 -13.02
CA ARG A 84 7.47 3.51 -12.73
C ARG A 84 7.20 3.55 -11.23
N PRO A 85 7.94 4.37 -10.46
CA PRO A 85 7.51 4.69 -9.11
C PRO A 85 6.03 5.06 -9.21
N ARG A 86 5.17 4.33 -8.50
CA ARG A 86 3.84 4.87 -8.27
C ARG A 86 4.10 6.18 -7.56
N GLU A 87 3.57 7.27 -8.08
CA GLU A 87 3.57 8.55 -7.36
C GLU A 87 3.11 8.24 -5.94
N SER A 88 4.05 8.26 -4.98
CA SER A 88 3.71 8.18 -3.58
C SER A 88 2.83 9.39 -3.33
N LEU A 89 1.63 9.15 -2.78
CA LEU A 89 0.80 10.25 -2.30
C LEU A 89 1.71 11.15 -1.47
N SER A 90 1.86 12.41 -1.87
CA SER A 90 2.81 13.34 -1.27
C SER A 90 2.78 13.18 0.24
N ALA A 91 3.85 12.62 0.79
CA ALA A 91 4.07 12.67 2.22
C ALA A 91 4.03 14.15 2.62
N ARG A 92 3.52 14.44 3.82
CA ARG A 92 3.32 15.82 4.25
C ARG A 92 4.70 16.49 4.28
N ALA A 93 4.94 17.44 3.39
CA ALA A 93 6.20 18.17 3.36
C ALA A 93 6.46 18.84 4.73
N PRO A 94 7.74 18.92 5.16
CA PRO A 94 8.09 19.62 6.39
C PRO A 94 7.53 21.05 6.38
N PRO A 95 7.12 21.59 7.54
CA PRO A 95 6.72 22.98 7.64
C PRO A 95 7.88 23.87 7.16
N GLN A 96 7.57 24.86 6.33
CA GLN A 96 8.57 25.84 5.90
C GLN A 96 9.02 26.63 7.13
N LEU A 97 10.32 26.64 7.41
CA LEU A 97 10.89 27.57 8.37
C LEU A 97 10.60 28.98 7.87
N PHE A 98 9.83 29.77 8.62
CA PHE A 98 9.65 31.19 8.34
C PHE A 98 11.03 31.87 8.40
N SER A 99 11.47 32.44 7.28
CA SER A 99 12.67 33.28 7.21
C SER A 99 12.38 34.71 7.62
#